data_AF-A0A067TGY3-F1
#
_entry.id   AF-A0A067TGY3-F1
#
_cell.length_a   1.000
_cell.length_b   1.000
_cell.length_c   1.000
_cell.angle_alpha   90.00
_cell.angle_beta   90.00
_cell.angle_gamma   90.00
#
_symmetry.space_group_name_H-M   'P 1'
#
loop_
_entity.id
_entity.type
_entity.pdbx_description
1 polymer ?
#
loop_
_entity_poly.entity_id
_entity_poly.type
_entity_poly.pdbx_seq_one_letter_code
_entity_poly.pdbx_strand_id
1 'polypeptide(L)' 'MYDYTATTDKEFDFKAGDIIVVTATPDDGWWSGELFDESRRQKGRNLFPSNFTRLFE' A
#
# COMPACT_ATOMS: atom_id res chain seq x y z
N MET A 1 1.92 -0.35 -11.59
CA MET A 1 1.08 0.01 -10.44
C MET A 1 -0.32 0.24 -10.96
N TYR A 2 -1.32 -0.24 -10.23
CA TYR A 2 -2.73 -0.10 -10.59
C TYR A 2 -3.47 0.59 -9.44
N ASP A 3 -4.65 1.13 -9.73
CA ASP A 3 -5.53 1.64 -8.69
C ASP A 3 -6.04 0.48 -7.82
N TYR A 4 -6.15 0.74 -6.52
CA TYR A 4 -6.65 -0.21 -5.55
C TYR A 4 -7.56 0.48 -4.54
N THR A 5 -8.72 -0.13 -4.33
CA THR A 5 -9.67 0.28 -3.29
C THR A 5 -9.59 -0.75 -2.17
N ALA A 6 -9.35 -0.27 -0.96
CA ALA A 6 -9.30 -1.08 0.24
C ALA A 6 -10.64 -1.79 0.47
N THR A 7 -10.54 -3.06 0.80
CA THR A 7 -11.67 -3.95 1.08
C THR A 7 -11.87 -4.17 2.58
N THR A 8 -10.84 -3.91 3.39
CA THR A 8 -10.89 -4.00 4.85
C THR A 8 -10.42 -2.71 5.54
N ASP A 9 -10.70 -2.59 6.83
CA ASP A 9 -10.29 -1.44 7.65
C ASP A 9 -8.77 -1.36 7.84
N LYS A 10 -8.06 -2.47 7.67
CA LYS A 10 -6.59 -2.52 7.79
C LYS A 10 -5.86 -2.10 6.52
N GLU A 11 -6.56 -2.09 5.38
CA GLU A 11 -6.02 -1.77 4.06
C GLU A 11 -6.19 -0.29 3.72
N PHE A 12 -5.38 0.29 2.84
CA PHE A 12 -5.59 1.66 2.36
C PHE A 12 -5.72 1.75 0.84
N ASP A 13 -6.45 2.76 0.38
CA ASP A 13 -6.63 3.05 -1.04
C ASP A 13 -5.39 3.71 -1.63
N PHE A 14 -4.98 3.28 -2.82
CA PHE A 14 -3.90 3.92 -3.57
C PHE A 14 -4.20 3.93 -5.06
N LYS A 15 -3.57 4.85 -5.77
CA LYS A 15 -3.70 5.04 -7.21
C LYS A 15 -2.41 4.70 -7.91
N ALA A 16 -2.51 4.40 -9.20
CA ALA A 16 -1.35 4.25 -10.06
C ALA A 16 -0.50 5.54 -10.02
N GLY A 17 0.77 5.39 -9.65
CA GLY A 17 1.72 6.50 -9.51
C GLY A 17 1.94 6.97 -8.08
N ASP A 18 1.14 6.50 -7.11
CA ASP A 18 1.45 6.71 -5.70
C ASP A 18 2.76 6.04 -5.31
N ILE A 19 3.48 6.61 -4.36
CA ILE A 19 4.67 5.98 -3.78
C ILE A 19 4.25 5.42 -2.43
N ILE A 20 4.61 4.17 -2.15
CA ILE A 20 4.35 3.51 -0.87
C ILE A 20 5.69 3.23 -0.21
N VAL A 21 5.85 3.68 1.03
CA VAL A 21 7.00 3.34 1.87
C VAL A 21 6.70 1.98 2.51
N VAL A 22 7.35 0.94 2.00
CA VAL A 22 7.15 -0.44 2.45
C VAL A 22 7.88 -0.67 3.77
N THR A 23 7.18 -1.21 4.77
CA THR A 23 7.71 -1.51 6.10
C THR A 23 7.83 -3.01 6.38
N ALA A 24 7.05 -3.86 5.70
CA ALA A 24 7.19 -5.32 5.76
C ALA A 24 6.73 -6.00 4.46
N THR A 25 7.44 -7.06 4.08
CA THR A 25 7.18 -7.86 2.86
C THR A 25 7.05 -9.36 3.19
N PRO A 26 6.02 -9.79 3.93
CA PRO A 26 5.77 -11.21 4.13
C PRO A 26 5.41 -11.91 2.80
N ASP A 27 5.65 -13.22 2.76
CA ASP A 27 5.42 -14.06 1.57
C ASP A 27 3.95 -14.48 1.37
N ASP A 28 3.00 -13.86 2.08
CA ASP A 28 1.56 -14.12 1.99
C ASP A 28 0.84 -13.29 0.91
N GLY A 29 1.59 -12.43 0.20
CA GLY A 29 1.07 -11.53 -0.84
C GLY A 29 0.55 -10.18 -0.31
N TRP A 30 0.61 -9.95 1.00
CA TRP A 30 0.10 -8.74 1.64
C TRP A 30 1.23 -7.97 2.33
N TRP A 31 1.57 -6.81 1.80
CA TRP A 31 2.65 -6.00 2.36
C TRP A 31 2.11 -4.96 3.33
N SER A 32 2.99 -4.52 4.22
CA SER A 32 2.72 -3.41 5.12
C SER A 32 3.51 -2.17 4.70
N GLY A 33 2.89 -0.99 4.81
CA GLY A 33 3.52 0.28 4.45
C GLY A 33 2.56 1.45 4.55
N GLU A 34 3.05 2.63 4.19
CA GLU A 34 2.29 3.88 4.23
C GLU A 34 2.48 4.66 2.93
N LEU A 35 1.45 5.36 2.48
CA LEU A 35 1.58 6.28 1.34
C LEU A 35 2.66 7.32 1.61
N PHE A 36 3.50 7.64 0.64
CA PHE A 36 4.47 8.72 0.78
C PHE A 36 3.78 10.09 0.93
N ASP A 37 2.64 10.27 0.25
CA ASP A 37 1.79 11.45 0.39
C ASP A 37 1.08 11.45 1.75
N GLU A 38 1.58 12.28 2.66
CA GLU A 38 1.07 12.40 4.03
C GLU A 38 -0.38 12.89 4.09
N SER A 39 -0.84 13.65 3.10
CA SER A 39 -2.21 14.17 3.07
C SER A 39 -3.25 13.06 2.84
N ARG A 40 -2.82 11.94 2.26
CA ARG A 40 -3.65 10.77 1.95
C ARG A 40 -3.38 9.58 2.86
N ARG A 41 -2.37 9.64 3.72
CA ARG A 41 -2.10 8.59 4.70
C ARG A 41 -3.31 8.39 5.61
N GLN A 42 -3.65 7.14 5.84
CA GLN A 42 -4.74 6.76 6.73
C GLN A 42 -4.15 6.03 7.93
N LYS A 43 -4.16 6.66 9.10
CA LYS A 43 -3.51 6.14 10.30
C LYS A 43 -4.09 4.77 10.69
N GLY A 44 -3.22 3.77 10.82
CA GLY A 44 -3.61 2.40 11.17
C GLY A 44 -4.05 1.53 10.00
N ARG A 45 -4.13 2.09 8.78
CA ARG A 45 -4.40 1.36 7.54
C ARG A 45 -3.09 1.19 6.79
N ASN A 46 -2.42 0.06 7.01
CA ASN A 46 -1.06 -0.16 6.53
C ASN A 46 -0.95 -1.32 5.54
N LEU A 47 -2.01 -2.11 5.36
CA LEU A 47 -1.99 -3.29 4.49
C LEU A 47 -2.30 -2.93 3.03
N PHE A 48 -1.61 -3.58 2.11
CA PHE A 48 -1.90 -3.48 0.69
C PHE A 48 -1.44 -4.74 -0.07
N PRO A 49 -2.11 -5.10 -1.17
CA PRO A 49 -1.75 -6.28 -1.93
C PRO A 49 -0.50 -6.01 -2.80
N SER A 50 0.51 -6.86 -2.68
CA SER A 50 1.82 -6.62 -3.32
C SER A 50 1.75 -6.69 -4.84
N ASN A 51 0.85 -7.49 -5.41
CA ASN A 51 0.66 -7.67 -6.86
C ASN A 51 0.17 -6.41 -7.60
N PHE A 52 -0.28 -5.38 -6.89
CA PHE A 52 -0.65 -4.07 -7.46
C PHE A 52 0.51 -3.08 -7.47
N THR A 53 1.65 -3.45 -6.86
CA THR A 53 2.83 -2.60 -6.70
C THR A 53 4.02 -3.13 -7.51
N ARG A 54 5.03 -2.29 -7.68
CA ARG A 54 6.32 -2.65 -8.26
C ARG A 54 7.39 -2.06 -7.36
N LEU A 55 8.32 -2.87 -6.89
CA LEU A 55 9.50 -2.38 -6.18
C LEU A 55 10.37 -1.59 -7.15
N PHE A 56 10.85 -0.44 -6.70
CA PHE A 56 11.90 0.31 -7.36
C PHE A 56 13.22 -0.10 -6.69
N GLU A 57 14.15 -0.65 -7.47
CA GLU A 57 15.55 -0.87 -7.07
C GLU A 57 16.41 0.33 -7.47
#